data_AF-A0A2J4YTC0-F1
#
_entry.id   AF-A0A2J4YTC0-F1
#
_cell.length_a   1.000
_cell.length_b   1.000
_cell.length_c   1.000
_cell.angle_alpha   90.00
_cell.angle_beta   90.00
_cell.angle_gamma   90.00
#
_symmetry.space_group_name_H-M   'P 1'
#
loop_
_entity.id
_entity.type
_entity.pdbx_description
1 polymer ?
#
loop_
_entity_poly.entity_id
_entity_poly.type
_entity_poly.pdbx_seq_one_letter_code
_entity_poly.pdbx_strand_id
1 'polypeptide(L)' 'YNTVDFIGSYALPLGKLTFSIENLLNEDYVTVWGQRAPLLYSPTYGSSSLYEYKGRGRTFGLNYALSF' A
#
# COMPACT_ATOMS: atom_id res chain seq x y z
N TYR A 1 -4.67 8.40 8.89
CA TYR A 1 -5.44 7.76 7.80
C TYR A 1 -5.65 6.30 8.15
N ASN A 2 -6.64 5.65 7.55
CA ASN A 2 -6.85 4.22 7.64
C ASN A 2 -7.03 3.67 6.22
N THR A 3 -6.42 2.54 5.93
CA THR A 3 -6.69 1.78 4.71
C THR A 3 -7.36 0.46 5.09
N VAL A 4 -8.10 -0.11 4.14
CA VAL A 4 -8.70 -1.44 4.28
C VAL A 4 -8.20 -2.27 3.12
N ASP A 5 -7.73 -3.47 3.42
CA ASP A 5 -7.26 -4.40 2.40
C ASP A 5 -8.22 -5.59 2.31
N PHE A 6 -8.41 -6.09 1.09
CA PHE A 6 -9.19 -7.29 0.83
C PHE A 6 -8.30 -8.35 0.20
N ILE A 7 -8.26 -9.53 0.81
CA ILE A 7 -7.45 -10.65 0.35
C ILE A 7 -8.33 -11.88 0.32
N GLY A 8 -8.36 -12.56 -0.82
CA GLY A 8 -9.09 -13.81 -1.00
C GLY A 8 -8.22 -14.87 -1.65
N SER A 9 -8.51 -16.13 -1.34
CA SER A 9 -7.82 -17.26 -1.94
C SER A 9 -8.77 -18.39 -2.27
N TYR A 10 -8.40 -19.15 -3.28
CA TYR A 10 -9.10 -20.36 -3.70
C TYR A 10 -8.11 -21.52 -3.86
N ALA A 11 -8.41 -22.65 -3.23
CA ALA A 11 -7.63 -23.87 -3.37
C ALA A 11 -7.96 -24.55 -4.71
N LEU A 12 -6.92 -24.91 -5.45
CA LEU A 12 -7.00 -25.63 -6.71
C LEU A 12 -6.37 -27.02 -6.54
N PRO A 13 -6.67 -27.99 -7.41
CA PRO A 13 -6.11 -29.34 -7.31
C PRO A 13 -4.57 -29.37 -7.30
N LEU A 14 -3.90 -28.40 -7.94
CA LEU A 14 -2.43 -28.30 -8.00
C LEU A 14 -1.90 -26.97 -7.45
N GLY A 15 -2.48 -26.48 -6.35
CA GLY A 15 -1.97 -25.29 -5.68
C GLY A 15 -3.06 -24.35 -5.19
N LYS A 16 -2.72 -23.07 -5.10
CA LYS A 16 -3.60 -22.04 -4.53
C LYS A 16 -3.51 -20.75 -5.34
N LEU A 17 -4.67 -20.26 -5.76
CA LEU A 17 -4.81 -18.92 -6.36
C LEU A 17 -5.14 -17.92 -5.24
N THR A 18 -4.44 -16.80 -5.20
CA THR A 18 -4.70 -15.71 -4.25
C THR A 18 -4.82 -14.40 -5.01
N PHE A 19 -5.83 -13.61 -4.66
CA PHE A 19 -6.05 -12.28 -5.19
C PHE A 19 -6.14 -11.28 -4.04
N SER A 20 -5.65 -10.07 -4.26
CA SER A 20 -5.69 -9.00 -3.25
C SER A 20 -6.03 -7.65 -3.88
N ILE A 21 -6.68 -6.80 -3.07
CA ILE A 21 -6.87 -5.39 -3.32
C ILE A 21 -6.37 -4.66 -2.06
N GLU A 22 -5.21 -4.04 -2.18
CA GLU A 22 -4.67 -3.16 -1.15
C GLU A 22 -5.24 -1.76 -1.34
N ASN A 23 -5.53 -1.07 -0.22
CA ASN A 23 -6.23 0.20 -0.23
C ASN A 23 -7.56 0.11 -1.01
N LEU A 24 -8.42 -0.83 -0.59
CA LEU A 24 -9.71 -1.14 -1.20
C LEU A 24 -10.57 0.12 -1.37
N LEU A 25 -10.57 1.04 -0.41
CA LEU A 25 -11.38 2.26 -0.47
C LEU A 25 -10.72 3.39 -1.26
N ASN A 26 -9.52 3.16 -1.80
CA ASN A 26 -8.74 4.13 -2.57
C ASN A 26 -8.52 5.47 -1.86
N GLU A 27 -8.12 5.39 -0.58
CA GLU A 27 -7.76 6.55 0.22
C GLU A 27 -6.54 7.26 -0.38
N ASP A 28 -6.60 8.58 -0.53
CA ASP A 28 -5.43 9.42 -0.81
C ASP A 28 -4.83 9.91 0.51
N TYR A 29 -3.62 9.44 0.84
CA TYR A 29 -3.01 9.74 2.13
C TYR A 29 -1.50 9.97 2.02
N VAL A 30 -0.99 10.76 2.97
CA VAL A 30 0.45 10.86 3.25
C VAL A 30 0.80 9.79 4.27
N THR A 31 1.82 8.99 3.97
CA THR A 31 2.34 7.93 4.85
C THR A 31 2.74 8.48 6.22
N VAL A 32 2.82 7.62 7.23
CA VAL A 32 3.33 8.00 8.56
C VAL A 32 4.74 8.61 8.46
N TRP A 33 5.57 8.12 7.53
CA TRP A 33 6.88 8.71 7.25
C TRP A 33 6.74 10.14 6.72
N GLY A 34 5.89 10.39 5.72
CA GLY A 34 5.63 11.73 5.20
C GLY A 34 4.99 12.70 6.18
N GLN A 35 4.24 12.20 7.17
CA GLN A 35 3.75 13.05 8.26
C GLN A 35 4.86 13.49 9.22
N ARG A 36 5.89 12.66 9.41
CA ARG A 36 7.02 12.93 10.31
C ARG A 36 8.17 13.67 9.63
N ALA A 37 8.34 13.50 8.32
CA ALA A 37 9.44 14.07 7.57
C ALA A 37 9.57 15.60 7.71
N PRO A 38 8.48 16.41 7.73
CA PRO A 38 8.59 17.84 7.97
C PRO A 38 9.22 18.18 9.32
N LEU A 39 8.88 17.46 10.39
CA LEU A 39 9.41 17.73 11.74
C LEU A 39 10.92 17.46 11.85
N LEU A 40 11.43 16.51 11.06
CA LEU A 40 12.82 16.06 11.14
C LEU A 40 13.73 16.75 10.12
N TYR A 41 13.19 17.15 8.97
CA TYR A 41 13.99 17.52 7.80
C TYR A 41 13.56 18.83 7.13
N SER A 42 12.44 19.45 7.54
CA SER A 42 11.97 20.73 6.98
C SER A 42 12.46 21.92 7.82
N PRO A 43 12.76 23.08 7.20
CA PRO A 43 12.70 23.37 5.76
C PRO A 43 14.02 23.15 5.01
N THR A 44 14.99 22.48 5.63
CA THR A 44 16.40 22.42 5.21
C THR A 44 16.62 22.02 3.75
N TYR A 45 15.71 21.26 3.15
CA TYR A 45 15.90 20.65 1.83
C TYR A 45 14.84 21.04 0.78
N GLY A 46 14.02 22.06 1.03
CA GLY A 46 13.15 22.66 0.02
C GLY A 46 11.68 22.80 0.43
N SER A 47 10.77 22.78 -0.55
CA SER A 47 9.34 23.02 -0.33
C SER A 47 8.69 21.95 0.55
N SER A 48 7.63 22.32 1.26
CA SER A 48 6.85 21.41 2.12
C SER A 48 6.36 20.16 1.39
N SER A 49 6.03 20.29 0.10
CA SER A 49 5.60 19.18 -0.75
C SER A 49 6.64 18.07 -0.93
N LEU A 50 7.94 18.34 -0.77
CA LEU A 50 8.99 17.33 -0.85
C LEU A 50 8.92 16.30 0.29
N TYR A 51 8.25 16.67 1.38
CA TYR A 51 8.12 15.83 2.57
C TYR A 51 6.78 15.08 2.60
N GLU A 52 5.86 15.35 1.67
CA GLU A 52 4.55 14.71 1.57
C GLU A 52 4.64 13.36 0.84
N TYR A 53 5.26 12.36 1.48
CA TYR A 53 5.35 11.02 0.91
C TYR A 53 3.98 10.33 0.86
N LYS A 54 3.34 10.38 -0.30
CA LYS A 54 2.04 9.75 -0.58
C LYS A 54 2.14 8.22 -0.53
N GLY A 55 1.12 7.62 0.08
CA GLY A 55 0.93 6.17 0.04
C GLY A 55 0.46 5.70 -1.32
N ARG A 56 0.55 4.37 -1.56
CA ARG A 56 -0.02 3.78 -2.78
C ARG A 56 -1.54 3.91 -2.77
N GLY A 57 -2.09 4.25 -3.94
CA GLY A 57 -3.53 4.14 -4.19
C GLY A 57 -3.98 2.68 -4.25
N ARG A 58 -5.20 2.44 -4.73
CA ARG A 58 -5.72 1.08 -4.90
C ARG A 58 -4.78 0.25 -5.78
N THR A 59 -4.30 -0.87 -5.21
CA THR A 59 -3.34 -1.76 -5.87
C THR A 59 -3.89 -3.17 -5.91
N PHE A 60 -3.77 -3.84 -7.05
CA PHE A 60 -4.28 -5.19 -7.27
C PHE A 60 -3.14 -6.20 -7.28
N GLY A 61 -3.31 -7.30 -6.55
CA GLY A 61 -2.37 -8.42 -6.52
C GLY A 61 -3.00 -9.70 -7.04
N LEU A 62 -2.20 -10.48 -7.77
CA LEU A 62 -2.54 -11.82 -8.21
C LEU A 62 -1.34 -12.74 -8.00
N ASN A 63 -1.57 -13.86 -7.33
CA ASN A 63 -0.55 -14.85 -7.04
C ASN A 63 -1.09 -16.27 -7.26
N TYR A 64 -0.26 -17.13 -7.85
CA TYR A 64 -0.52 -18.56 -7.92
C TYR A 64 0.66 -19.32 -7.33
N ALA A 65 0.39 -20.13 -6.30
CA ALA A 65 1.37 -20.96 -5.64
C ALA A 65 1.14 -22.42 -6.01
N LEU A 66 2.11 -23.05 -6.67
CA LEU A 66 2.08 -24.47 -7.00
C LEU A 66 2.34 -25.32 -5.76
N SER A 67 1.68 -26.47 -5.66
CA SER A 67 1.94 -27.49 -4.64
C SER A 67 1.96 -28.85 -5.31
N PHE A 68 3.04 -29.62 -5.11
CA PHE A 68 3.30 -30.92 -5.71
C PHE A 68 3.52 -31.97 -4.62
#